data_AF-A0AA95MTB0-F1
#
_entry.id   AF-A0AA95MTB0-F1
#
_cell.length_a   1.000
_cell.length_b   1.000
_cell.length_c   1.000
_cell.angle_alpha   90.00
_cell.angle_beta   90.00
_cell.angle_gamma   90.00
#
_symmetry.space_group_name_H-M   'P 1'
#
loop_
_entity.id
_entity.type
_entity.pdbx_description
1 polymer ?
#
loop_
_entity_poly.entity_id
_entity_poly.type
_entity_poly.pdbx_seq_one_letter_code
_entity_poly.pdbx_strand_id
1 'polypeptide(L)' 'MGGEMDQERSMGLLIFTDEPFPYVDLRVDYSDNPLDELKKLWRYTFLWQKIIR' A
#
# COMPACT_ATOMS: atom_id res chain seq x y z
N MET A 1 -4.20 -20.45 5.30
CA MET A 1 -5.26 -19.61 4.72
C MET A 1 -6.21 -19.28 5.86
N GLY A 2 -6.05 -18.11 6.50
CA GLY A 2 -6.95 -17.64 7.55
C GLY A 2 -8.16 -16.96 6.90
N GLY A 3 -9.38 -17.02 7.42
CA GLY A 3 -9.80 -17.41 8.76
C GLY A 3 -10.78 -16.40 9.37
N GLU A 4 -10.97 -15.23 8.74
CA GLU A 4 -12.09 -14.32 9.03
C GLU A 4 -13.12 -14.40 7.89
N MET A 5 -14.40 -14.44 8.27
CA MET A 5 -15.53 -14.56 7.36
C MET A 5 -15.84 -13.28 6.57
N ASP A 6 -15.12 -12.18 6.86
CA ASP A 6 -15.03 -11.03 5.99
C ASP A 6 -13.71 -11.12 5.23
N GLN A 7 -13.79 -11.24 3.90
CA GLN A 7 -12.62 -11.07 3.04
C GLN A 7 -11.91 -9.79 3.48
N GLU A 8 -10.60 -9.86 3.75
CA GLU A 8 -9.80 -8.68 4.11
C GLU A 8 -10.14 -7.54 3.15
N ARG A 9 -10.76 -6.45 3.67
CA ARG A 9 -11.22 -5.30 2.87
C ARG A 9 -10.22 -4.16 2.86
N SER A 10 -9.29 -4.16 3.79
CA SER A 10 -8.29 -3.10 3.94
C SER A 10 -6.88 -3.70 3.93
N MET A 11 -5.91 -2.90 3.50
CA MET A 11 -4.50 -3.29 3.51
C MET A 11 -3.61 -2.05 3.54
N GLY A 12 -2.46 -2.14 4.22
CA GLY A 12 -1.47 -1.06 4.28
C GLY A 12 -0.06 -1.55 4.04
N LEU A 13 0.79 -0.66 3.51
CA LEU A 13 2.24 -0.83 3.37
C LEU A 13 2.95 0.40 3.95
N LEU A 14 3.77 0.14 4.97
CA LEU A 14 4.63 1.14 5.59
C LEU A 14 6.09 0.73 5.38
N ILE A 15 6.88 1.63 4.80
CA ILE A 15 8.34 1.52 4.70
C ILE A 15 8.93 2.70 5.45
N PHE A 16 9.77 2.41 6.43
CA PHE A 16 10.43 3.42 7.24
C PHE A 16 11.95 3.24 7.18
N THR A 17 12.65 4.28 7.60
CA THR A 17 14.10 4.27 7.83
C THR A 17 14.31 4.78 9.27
N ASP A 18 15.54 5.11 9.64
CA ASP A 18 15.83 5.67 10.98
C ASP A 18 15.27 7.11 11.17
N GLU A 19 14.69 7.71 10.12
CA GLU A 19 13.99 9.00 10.16
C GLU A 19 12.62 8.94 10.86
N PRO A 20 12.14 10.04 11.47
CA PRO A 20 10.89 10.03 12.26
C PRO A 20 9.60 10.00 11.43
N PHE A 21 9.70 10.04 10.09
CA PHE A 21 8.56 9.97 9.18
C PHE A 21 8.72 8.80 8.18
N PRO A 22 7.62 8.17 7.75
CA PRO A 22 7.69 7.03 6.83
C PRO A 22 8.22 7.47 5.47
N TYR A 23 9.10 6.64 4.89
CA TYR A 23 9.59 6.80 3.53
C TYR A 23 8.48 6.49 2.51
N VAL A 24 7.62 5.52 2.82
CA VAL A 24 6.38 5.20 2.08
C VAL A 24 5.28 4.85 3.07
N ASP A 25 4.11 5.48 2.94
CA ASP A 25 2.87 5.08 3.61
C ASP A 25 1.77 4.96 2.53
N LEU A 26 1.37 3.72 2.22
CA LEU A 26 0.29 3.42 1.28
C LEU A 26 -0.80 2.65 1.99
N ARG A 27 -2.04 3.09 1.79
CA ARG A 27 -3.22 2.48 2.42
C ARG A 27 -4.33 2.28 1.41
N VAL A 28 -4.98 1.13 1.53
CA VAL A 28 -6.27 0.82 0.93
C VAL A 28 -7.22 0.64 2.10
N ASP A 29 -8.03 1.68 2.37
CA ASP A 29 -8.93 1.67 3.52
C ASP A 29 -10.16 0.79 3.29
N TYR A 30 -10.57 0.58 2.03
CA TYR A 30 -11.65 -0.33 1.65
C TYR A 30 -11.54 -0.78 0.18
N SER A 31 -11.60 -2.07 -0.08
CA SER A 31 -11.60 -2.68 -1.42
C SER A 31 -12.10 -4.13 -1.37
N ASP A 32 -12.70 -4.59 -2.47
CA ASP A 32 -13.00 -6.01 -2.65
C ASP A 32 -11.76 -6.87 -2.93
N ASN A 33 -10.66 -6.25 -3.33
CA ASN A 33 -9.38 -6.88 -3.59
C ASN A 33 -8.24 -5.93 -3.18
N PRO A 34 -8.03 -5.72 -1.87
CA PRO A 34 -7.12 -4.69 -1.38
C PRO A 34 -5.66 -4.95 -1.74
N LEU A 35 -5.27 -6.21 -1.94
CA LEU A 35 -3.92 -6.56 -2.39
C LEU A 35 -3.61 -6.00 -3.79
N ASP A 36 -4.52 -6.19 -4.74
CA ASP A 36 -4.28 -5.70 -6.09
C ASP A 36 -4.38 -4.18 -6.19
N GLU A 37 -5.24 -3.55 -5.39
CA GLU A 37 -5.26 -2.09 -5.25
C GLU A 37 -3.96 -1.55 -4.64
N LEU A 38 -3.42 -2.20 -3.60
CA LEU A 38 -2.15 -1.79 -2.99
C LEU A 38 -0.98 -1.93 -3.97
N LYS A 39 -0.96 -2.98 -4.80
CA LYS A 39 0.04 -3.13 -5.88
C LYS A 39 -0.06 -2.01 -6.92
N LYS A 40 -1.27 -1.54 -7.25
CA LYS A 40 -1.45 -0.40 -8.16
C LYS A 40 -0.90 0.88 -7.55
N LEU A 41 -1.23 1.16 -6.28
CA LEU A 41 -0.68 2.30 -5.54
C LEU A 41 0.86 2.29 -5.56
N TRP A 42 1.47 1.14 -5.23
CA TRP A 42 2.92 0.96 -5.31
C TRP A 42 3.47 1.30 -6.69
N ARG A 43 2.90 0.74 -7.76
CA ARG A 43 3.38 1.00 -9.13
C ARG A 43 3.30 2.49 -9.49
N TYR A 44 2.23 3.17 -9.08
CA TYR A 44 2.12 4.62 -9.32
C TYR A 44 3.16 5.40 -8.55
N THR A 45 3.42 5.09 -7.28
CA THR A 45 4.47 5.76 -6.49
C THR A 45 5.83 5.71 -7.19
N PHE A 46 6.23 4.56 -7.75
CA PHE A 46 7.49 4.44 -8.49
C PHE A 46 7.48 5.16 -9.84
N LEU A 47 6.34 5.15 -10.54
CA LEU A 47 6.19 5.88 -11.81
C LEU A 47 6.33 7.39 -11.58
N TRP A 48 5.67 7.91 -10.54
CA TRP A 48 5.77 9.31 -10.17
C TRP A 48 7.21 9.69 -9.83
N GLN A 49 7.90 8.94 -8.96
CA GLN A 49 9.30 9.23 -8.62
C GLN A 49 10.24 9.26 -9.83
N LYS A 50 9.96 8.48 -10.88
CA LYS A 50 10.74 8.50 -12.13
C LYS A 50 10.52 9.76 -12.97
N ILE A 51 9.36 10.41 -12.85
CA ILE A 51 9.03 11.64 -13.59
C ILE A 51 9.63 12.89 -12.91
N ILE A 52 9.75 12.88 -11.58
CA ILE A 52 10.23 14.03 -10.78
C ILE A 52 11.75 14.05 -10.58
N ARG A 53 12.48 13.05 -11.11
CA ARG A 53 13.94 12.96 -11.13
C ARG A 53 14.47 13.18 -12.54
#